data_AF-A0A9D8K8S0-F1
#
_entry.id   AF-A0A9D8K8S0-F1
#
_cell.length_a   1.000
_cell.length_b   1.000
_cell.length_c   1.000
_cell.angle_alpha   90.00
_cell.angle_beta   90.00
_cell.angle_gamma   90.00
#
_symmetry.space_group_name_H-M   'P 1'
#
loop_
_entity.id
_entity.type
_entity.pdbx_description
1 polymer ?
#
loop_
_entity_poly.entity_id
_entity_poly.type
_entity_poly.pdbx_seq_one_letter_code
_entity_poly.pdbx_strand_id
1 'polypeptide(L)'
;MHAVSISGLKHNPAEALRQAKAGPVLVLNRDRPDALLIGLEQGGLLQVPGVRAALATALFRDGELSLARAARVAEMEVGSFINHLGRLGIAAIRLTAAETGADLGTLEQWLQSSSPTPAP
;
A
#
# COMPACT_ATOMS: atom_id res chain seq x y z
N MET A 1 -12.25 -22.26 9.04
CA MET A 1 -10.81 -22.15 8.71
C MET A 1 -10.45 -23.38 7.90
N HIS A 2 -9.85 -23.21 6.72
CA HIS A 2 -9.46 -24.30 5.83
C HIS A 2 -7.95 -24.48 5.86
N ALA A 3 -7.45 -25.64 5.40
CA ALA A 3 -6.02 -25.87 5.22
C ALA A 3 -5.74 -26.43 3.82
N VAL A 4 -4.66 -25.97 3.21
CA VAL A 4 -4.20 -26.43 1.90
C VAL A 4 -2.70 -26.71 1.96
N SER A 5 -2.23 -27.79 1.35
CA SER A 5 -0.78 -28.00 1.22
C SER A 5 -0.19 -27.07 0.17
N ILE A 6 1.12 -26.80 0.24
CA ILE A 6 1.83 -26.04 -0.82
C ILE A 6 1.61 -26.67 -2.20
N SER A 7 1.61 -28.00 -2.29
CA SER A 7 1.31 -28.70 -3.54
C SER A 7 -0.12 -28.43 -4.00
N GLY A 8 -1.10 -28.47 -3.09
CA GLY A 8 -2.49 -28.14 -3.40
C GLY A 8 -2.67 -26.70 -3.89
N LEU A 9 -1.97 -25.74 -3.26
CA LEU A 9 -1.97 -24.34 -3.67
C LEU A 9 -1.37 -24.15 -5.07
N LYS A 10 -0.29 -24.86 -5.39
CA LYS A 10 0.36 -24.82 -6.71
C LYS A 10 -0.54 -25.38 -7.82
N HIS A 11 -1.25 -26.47 -7.56
CA HIS A 11 -2.06 -27.15 -8.59
C HIS A 11 -3.49 -26.60 -8.70
N ASN A 12 -4.06 -26.04 -7.63
CA ASN A 12 -5.40 -25.49 -7.63
C ASN A 12 -5.51 -24.16 -6.83
N PRO A 13 -4.83 -23.09 -7.26
CA PRO A 13 -4.83 -21.81 -6.55
C PRO A 13 -6.21 -21.16 -6.53
N ALA A 14 -7.04 -21.40 -7.55
CA ALA A 14 -8.39 -20.84 -7.63
C ALA A 14 -9.30 -21.35 -6.51
N GLU A 15 -9.20 -22.64 -6.16
CA GLU A 15 -9.95 -23.20 -5.03
C GLU A 15 -9.47 -22.65 -3.69
N ALA A 16 -8.15 -22.56 -3.49
CA ALA A 16 -7.59 -21.95 -2.28
C ALA A 16 -8.05 -20.49 -2.12
N LEU A 17 -8.09 -19.71 -3.21
CA LEU A 17 -8.62 -18.35 -3.21
C LEU A 17 -10.13 -18.29 -2.94
N ARG A 18 -10.93 -19.22 -3.47
CA ARG A 18 -12.36 -19.32 -3.14
C ARG A 18 -12.56 -19.61 -1.66
N GLN A 19 -11.79 -20.52 -1.09
CA GLN A 19 -11.83 -20.83 0.34
C GLN A 19 -11.40 -19.64 1.20
N ALA A 20 -10.39 -18.87 0.76
CA ALA A 20 -9.92 -17.66 1.44
C ALA A 20 -11.00 -16.58 1.54
N LYS A 21 -11.89 -16.51 0.54
CA LYS A 21 -13.05 -15.62 0.57
C LYS A 21 -14.08 -16.06 1.62
N ALA A 22 -14.18 -17.34 1.95
CA ALA A 22 -15.07 -17.80 3.02
C ALA A 22 -14.43 -17.68 4.42
N GLY A 23 -13.11 -17.62 4.50
CA GLY A 23 -12.36 -17.38 5.74
C GLY A 23 -10.88 -17.74 5.59
N PRO A 24 -10.04 -17.50 6.61
CA PRO A 24 -8.60 -17.76 6.51
C PRO A 24 -8.29 -19.22 6.12
N VAL A 25 -7.32 -19.36 5.22
CA VAL A 25 -6.80 -20.64 4.73
C VAL A 25 -5.35 -20.79 5.16
N LEU A 26 -5.08 -21.81 5.97
CA LEU A 26 -3.72 -22.14 6.38
C LEU A 26 -2.99 -22.91 5.27
N VAL A 27 -1.84 -22.40 4.85
CA VAL A 27 -0.97 -23.09 3.89
C VAL A 27 0.02 -23.94 4.67
N LEU A 28 0.05 -25.23 4.37
CA LEU A 28 0.89 -26.23 5.03
C LEU A 28 2.06 -26.64 4.14
N ASN A 29 3.27 -26.61 4.69
CA ASN A 29 4.44 -27.28 4.14
C ASN A 29 4.60 -28.64 4.82
N ARG A 30 4.22 -29.72 4.12
CA ARG A 30 3.99 -31.04 4.73
C ARG A 30 2.98 -30.90 5.87
N ASP A 31 3.37 -31.20 7.11
CA ASP A 31 2.52 -31.12 8.29
C ASP A 31 2.76 -29.86 9.13
N ARG A 32 3.51 -28.88 8.61
CA ARG A 32 3.82 -27.63 9.33
C ARG A 32 3.11 -26.42 8.72
N PRO A 33 2.47 -25.57 9.55
CA PRO A 33 2.01 -24.23 9.14
C PRO A 33 3.15 -23.42 8.52
N ASP A 34 2.96 -22.91 7.31
CA ASP A 34 3.97 -22.13 6.57
C ASP A 34 3.50 -20.70 6.27
N ALA A 35 2.24 -20.56 5.83
CA ALA A 35 1.65 -19.26 5.55
C ALA A 35 0.14 -19.23 5.84
N LEU A 36 -0.44 -18.03 5.85
CA LEU A 36 -1.88 -17.82 5.97
C LEU A 36 -2.37 -17.01 4.78
N LEU A 37 -3.32 -17.55 4.03
CA LEU A 37 -4.00 -16.87 2.94
C LEU A 37 -5.32 -16.30 3.47
N ILE A 38 -5.47 -14.98 3.39
CA ILE A 38 -6.65 -14.26 3.87
C ILE A 38 -7.32 -13.58 2.68
N GLY A 39 -8.62 -13.83 2.49
CA GLY A 39 -9.42 -13.06 1.55
C GLY A 39 -9.58 -11.62 2.06
N LEU A 40 -9.25 -10.65 1.21
CA LEU A 40 -9.31 -9.24 1.57
C LEU A 40 -10.75 -8.69 1.58
N GLU A 41 -11.63 -9.24 0.75
CA GLU A 41 -12.99 -8.73 0.53
C GLU A 41 -14.04 -9.28 1.51
N GLN A 42 -13.70 -10.26 2.35
CA GLN A 42 -14.69 -11.00 3.16
C GLN A 42 -14.18 -11.18 4.59
N GLY A 43 -15.07 -11.09 5.59
CA GLY A 43 -14.78 -11.50 6.96
C GLY A 43 -14.15 -10.45 7.88
N GLY A 44 -14.27 -9.16 7.54
CA GLY A 44 -14.13 -8.08 8.54
C GLY A 44 -12.71 -7.58 8.83
N LEU A 45 -11.65 -8.30 8.48
CA LEU A 45 -10.27 -7.85 8.78
C LEU A 45 -9.96 -6.49 8.14
N LEU A 46 -10.27 -6.33 6.86
CA LEU A 46 -10.15 -5.04 6.17
C LEU A 46 -11.25 -4.04 6.58
N GLN A 47 -12.33 -4.49 7.20
CA GLN A 47 -13.41 -3.62 7.67
C GLN A 47 -13.10 -3.00 9.04
N VAL A 48 -12.07 -3.49 9.74
CA VAL A 48 -11.57 -2.84 10.95
C VAL A 48 -11.02 -1.47 10.57
N PRO A 49 -11.49 -0.38 11.21
CA PRO A 49 -11.05 0.97 10.91
C PRO A 49 -9.52 1.08 10.91
N GLY A 50 -8.97 1.62 9.82
CA GLY A 50 -7.53 1.84 9.67
C GLY A 50 -6.72 0.64 9.14
N VAL A 51 -7.25 -0.59 9.14
CA VAL A 51 -6.48 -1.76 8.64
C VAL A 51 -6.19 -1.67 7.14
N ARG A 52 -7.16 -1.25 6.32
CA ARG A 52 -6.97 -1.00 4.88
C ARG A 52 -5.85 0.00 4.62
N ALA A 53 -5.90 1.14 5.31
CA ALA A 53 -4.90 2.19 5.19
C ALA A 53 -3.52 1.70 5.63
N ALA A 54 -3.43 1.00 6.78
CA ALA A 54 -2.17 0.47 7.28
C ALA A 54 -1.56 -0.58 6.35
N LEU A 55 -2.38 -1.52 5.83
CA LEU A 55 -1.95 -2.53 4.88
C LEU A 55 -1.47 -1.91 3.56
N ALA A 56 -2.26 -0.99 3.00
CA ALA A 56 -1.89 -0.27 1.79
C ALA A 56 -0.59 0.53 1.96
N THR A 57 -0.44 1.21 3.09
CA THR A 57 0.77 1.98 3.41
C THR A 57 1.99 1.07 3.55
N ALA A 58 1.88 -0.06 4.23
CA ALA A 58 2.98 -1.02 4.35
C ALA A 58 3.40 -1.55 2.97
N LEU A 59 2.44 -2.03 2.17
CA LEU A 59 2.70 -2.56 0.83
C LEU A 59 3.26 -1.50 -0.14
N PHE A 60 2.83 -0.24 -0.03
CA PHE A 60 3.42 0.85 -0.80
C PHE A 60 4.85 1.17 -0.37
N ARG A 61 5.07 1.30 0.95
CA ARG A 61 6.38 1.61 1.52
C ARG A 61 7.42 0.57 1.15
N ASP A 62 7.02 -0.69 1.10
CA ASP A 62 7.90 -1.82 0.80
C ASP A 62 8.04 -2.05 -0.73
N GLY A 63 7.27 -1.33 -1.56
CA GLY A 63 7.38 -1.35 -3.03
C GLY A 63 6.52 -2.42 -3.72
N GLU A 64 5.75 -3.19 -2.96
CA GLU A 64 4.84 -4.24 -3.45
C GLU A 64 3.65 -3.67 -4.23
N LEU A 65 3.21 -2.46 -3.88
CA LEU A 65 2.14 -1.75 -4.58
C LEU A 65 2.61 -0.39 -5.11
N SER A 66 2.18 -0.07 -6.33
CA SER A 66 2.27 1.30 -6.84
C SER A 66 1.34 2.24 -6.07
N LEU A 67 1.63 3.54 -6.09
CA LEU A 67 0.83 4.57 -5.41
C LEU A 67 -0.67 4.46 -5.71
N ALA A 68 -1.04 4.34 -6.98
CA ALA A 68 -2.44 4.23 -7.40
C ALA A 68 -3.11 2.92 -6.93
N ARG A 69 -2.37 1.81 -6.87
CA ARG A 69 -2.91 0.52 -6.38
C ARG A 69 -3.07 0.54 -4.87
N ALA A 70 -2.10 1.10 -4.14
CA ALA A 70 -2.19 1.26 -2.70
C ALA A 70 -3.34 2.19 -2.30
N ALA A 71 -3.52 3.31 -3.00
CA ALA A 71 -4.68 4.20 -2.79
C ALA A 71 -6.01 3.46 -2.97
N ARG A 72 -6.11 2.59 -4.00
CA ARG A 72 -7.29 1.76 -4.21
C ARG A 72 -7.53 0.76 -3.07
N VAL A 73 -6.49 0.09 -2.57
CA VAL A 73 -6.61 -0.83 -1.41
C VAL A 73 -7.02 -0.08 -0.14
N ALA A 74 -6.53 1.14 0.03
CA ALA A 74 -6.89 2.04 1.12
C ALA A 74 -8.30 2.64 0.99
N GLU A 75 -9.00 2.42 -0.14
CA GLU A 75 -10.27 3.08 -0.48
C GLU A 75 -10.18 4.61 -0.45
N MET A 76 -9.05 5.16 -0.91
CA MET A 76 -8.78 6.59 -0.98
C MET A 76 -8.55 7.03 -2.42
N GLU A 77 -8.93 8.27 -2.74
CA GLU A 77 -8.39 8.94 -3.92
C GLU A 77 -6.87 9.07 -3.81
N VAL A 78 -6.16 9.07 -4.95
CA VAL A 78 -4.69 9.12 -4.98
C VAL A 78 -4.15 10.33 -4.21
N GLY A 79 -4.75 11.52 -4.39
CA GLY A 79 -4.36 12.73 -3.66
C GLY A 79 -4.55 12.61 -2.14
N SER A 80 -5.65 11.99 -1.72
CA SER A 80 -5.92 11.72 -0.30
C SER A 80 -4.90 10.74 0.28
N PHE A 81 -4.52 9.71 -0.48
CA PHE A 81 -3.49 8.77 -0.05
C PHE A 81 -2.10 9.42 0.02
N ILE A 82 -1.73 10.31 -0.91
CA ILE A 82 -0.50 11.11 -0.84
C ILE A 82 -0.48 11.93 0.47
N ASN A 83 -1.58 12.61 0.79
CA ASN A 83 -1.69 13.37 2.04
C ASN A 83 -1.57 12.47 3.28
N HIS A 84 -2.17 11.28 3.24
CA HIS A 84 -2.04 10.29 4.30
C HIS A 84 -0.58 9.85 4.51
N LEU A 85 0.13 9.51 3.43
CA LEU A 85 1.55 9.17 3.47
C LEU A 85 2.41 10.32 4.02
N GLY A 86 2.12 11.57 3.60
CA GLY A 86 2.81 12.76 4.10
C GLY A 86 2.69 12.94 5.60
N ARG A 87 1.50 12.71 6.19
CA ARG A 87 1.30 12.74 7.66
C ARG A 87 2.10 11.67 8.39
N LEU A 88 2.44 10.58 7.72
CA LEU A 88 3.26 9.49 8.26
C LEU A 88 4.76 9.65 7.97
N GLY A 89 5.16 10.74 7.30
CA GLY A 89 6.55 10.97 6.88
C GLY A 89 7.02 10.01 5.78
N ILE A 90 6.09 9.40 5.04
CA ILE A 90 6.40 8.50 3.94
C ILE A 90 6.37 9.29 2.64
N ALA A 91 7.49 9.30 1.91
CA ALA A 91 7.58 9.98 0.63
C ALA A 91 6.72 9.25 -0.43
N ALA A 92 5.74 9.96 -1.00
CA ALA A 92 4.91 9.42 -2.09
C ALA A 92 5.69 9.30 -3.41
N ILE A 93 6.72 10.12 -3.59
CA ILE A 93 7.65 10.10 -4.71
C ILE A 93 9.06 9.95 -4.13
N ARG A 94 9.80 8.95 -4.60
CA ARG A 94 11.18 8.72 -4.16
C ARG A 94 12.11 9.43 -5.13
N LEU A 95 12.72 10.49 -4.65
CA LEU A 95 13.74 11.25 -5.37
C LEU A 95 15.11 10.94 -4.77
N THR A 96 16.15 11.02 -5.59
CA THR A 96 17.52 11.12 -5.10
C THR A 96 17.73 12.45 -4.38
N ALA A 97 18.80 12.56 -3.59
CA ALA A 97 19.16 13.82 -2.94
C ALA A 97 19.41 14.94 -3.95
N ALA A 98 19.99 14.61 -5.11
CA ALA A 98 20.25 15.58 -6.18
C ALA A 98 18.93 16.09 -6.80
N GLU A 99 18.00 15.19 -7.14
CA GLU A 99 16.69 15.56 -7.67
C GLU A 99 15.88 16.38 -6.64
N THR A 100 15.92 15.98 -5.37
CA THR A 100 15.25 16.74 -4.28
C THR A 100 15.80 18.16 -4.17
N GLY A 101 17.14 18.32 -4.25
CA GLY A 101 17.78 19.64 -4.24
C GLY A 101 17.39 20.50 -5.44
N ALA A 102 17.29 19.90 -6.62
CA ALA A 102 16.88 20.59 -7.84
C ALA A 102 15.41 21.06 -7.77
N ASP A 103 14.51 20.21 -7.25
CA ASP A 103 13.10 20.54 -7.05
C ASP A 103 12.93 21.68 -6.04
N LEU A 104 13.67 21.65 -4.92
CA LEU A 104 13.67 22.73 -3.93
C LEU A 104 14.18 24.05 -4.52
N GLY A 105 15.26 24.03 -5.29
CA GLY A 105 15.76 25.23 -5.97
C GLY A 105 14.76 25.81 -6.98
N THR A 106 14.03 24.94 -7.69
CA THR A 106 12.96 25.37 -8.60
C THR A 106 11.81 26.04 -7.84
N LEU A 107 11.39 25.44 -6.72
CA LEU A 107 10.38 26.00 -5.81
C LEU A 107 10.79 27.38 -5.27
N GLU A 108 12.04 27.54 -4.84
CA GLU A 108 12.56 28.82 -4.35
C GLU A 108 12.52 29.92 -5.41
N GLN A 109 12.94 29.61 -6.65
CA GLN A 109 12.84 30.55 -7.77
C GLN A 109 11.40 30.96 -8.07
N TRP A 110 10.45 30.01 -8.00
CA TRP A 110 9.03 30.31 -8.18
C TRP A 110 8.50 31.21 -7.08
N LEU A 111 8.84 30.94 -5.81
CA LEU A 111 8.42 31.78 -4.68
C LEU A 111 8.97 33.22 -4.78
N GLN A 112 10.21 33.37 -5.24
CA GLN A 112 10.84 34.68 -5.44
C GLN A 112 10.19 35.47 -6.59
N SER A 113 9.85 34.79 -7.69
CA SER A 113 9.23 35.42 -8.86
C SER A 113 7.74 35.72 -8.69
N SER A 114 7.06 35.03 -7.76
CA SER A 114 5.63 35.22 -7.48
C SER A 114 5.34 36.13 -6.27
N SER A 115 6.36 36.60 -5.55
CA SER A 115 6.21 37.60 -4.49
C SER A 115 6.20 39.01 -5.08
N PRO A 116 5.08 39.77 -5.05
CA PRO A 116 5.09 41.17 -5.44
C PRO A 116 5.80 41.93 -4.32
N THR A 117 7.09 42.20 -4.49
CA THR A 117 7.75 43.24 -3.68
C THR A 117 7.13 44.57 -4.09
N PRO A 118 6.40 45.29 -3.23
CA PRO A 118 5.99 46.65 -3.55
C PRO A 118 7.28 47.48 -3.61
N ALA A 119 7.51 48.14 -4.74
CA ALA A 119 8.61 49.09 -4.90
C ALA A 119 8.46 50.26 -3.89
N PRO A 120 9.58 50.88 -3.46
CA PRO A 120 9.68 51.73 -2.27
C PRO A 120 8.88 53.05 -2.34
#